data_AF-A0AAI9R7A3-F1
#
_entry.id   AF-A0AAI9R7A3-F1
#
_cell.length_a   1.000
_cell.length_b   1.000
_cell.length_c   1.000
_cell.angle_alpha   90.00
_cell.angle_beta   90.00
_cell.angle_gamma   90.00
#
_symmetry.space_group_name_H-M   'P 1'
#
loop_
_entity.id
_entity.type
_entity.pdbx_description
1 polymer ?
#
loop_
_entity_poly.entity_id
_entity_poly.type
_entity_poly.pdbx_seq_one_letter_code
_entity_poly.pdbx_strand_id
1 'polypeptide(L)'
;GWLIVSTIAILTLEYVNYIRHWGLRRELNERQTEMEAWNTEARWSRWSLLELTRHSDHHLRASVPFWQLRPHPEAPELPAGYYACWWPCLVPPIWKRWVGKRIPRNAV
;
A
#
# COMPACT_ATOMS: atom_id res chain seq x y z
N GLY A 1 15.68 25.08 5.37
CA GLY A 1 14.37 24.78 6.00
C GLY A 1 13.49 24.00 5.05
N TRP A 2 12.91 24.67 4.05
CA TRP A 2 11.92 24.09 3.12
C TRP A 2 12.42 22.94 2.26
N LEU A 3 13.61 23.04 1.67
CA LEU A 3 14.15 21.96 0.82
C LEU A 3 14.25 20.62 1.56
N ILE A 4 14.67 20.65 2.82
CA ILE A 4 14.78 19.43 3.64
C ILE A 4 13.38 18.84 3.87
N VAL A 5 12.41 19.66 4.27
CA VAL A 5 11.03 19.22 4.52
C VAL A 5 10.38 18.67 3.24
N SER A 6 10.53 19.37 2.11
CA SER A 6 10.00 18.92 0.82
C SER A 6 10.62 17.61 0.38
N THR A 7 11.94 17.44 0.52
CA THR A 7 12.61 16.17 0.19
C THR A 7 12.09 15.03 1.06
N ILE A 8 11.93 15.24 2.36
CA ILE A 8 11.36 14.22 3.26
C ILE A 8 9.93 13.87 2.83
N ALA A 9 9.10 14.86 2.52
CA ALA A 9 7.72 14.65 2.10
C ALA A 9 7.63 13.86 0.79
N ILE A 10 8.42 14.24 -0.23
CA ILE A 10 8.46 13.55 -1.53
C ILE A 10 8.93 12.11 -1.35
N LEU A 11 10.05 11.89 -0.65
CA LEU A 11 10.57 10.54 -0.43
C LEU A 11 9.57 9.68 0.34
N THR A 12 8.87 10.24 1.33
CA THR A 12 7.84 9.52 2.07
C THR A 12 6.65 9.16 1.18
N LEU A 13 6.20 10.07 0.31
CA LEU A 13 5.12 9.81 -0.64
C LEU A 13 5.50 8.71 -1.63
N GLU A 14 6.68 8.82 -2.26
CA GLU A 14 7.19 7.82 -3.20
C GLU A 14 7.36 6.46 -2.53
N TYR A 15 7.82 6.46 -1.29
CA TYR A 15 7.98 5.25 -0.51
C TYR A 15 6.65 4.54 -0.26
N VAL A 16 5.65 5.29 0.18
CA VAL A 16 4.30 4.79 0.42
C VAL A 16 3.67 4.30 -0.89
N ASN A 17 3.86 5.02 -1.99
CA ASN A 17 3.40 4.60 -3.32
C ASN A 17 4.06 3.29 -3.76
N TYR A 18 5.38 3.19 -3.58
CA TYR A 18 6.14 2.00 -3.94
C TYR A 18 5.64 0.77 -3.22
N ILE A 19 5.57 0.77 -1.87
CA ILE A 19 5.08 -0.40 -1.12
C ILE A 19 3.71 -0.83 -1.63
N ARG A 20 2.82 0.15 -1.82
CA ARG A 20 1.39 -0.08 -1.99
C ARG A 20 1.03 -0.64 -3.35
N HIS A 21 1.84 -0.37 -4.37
CA HIS A 21 1.62 -0.88 -5.73
C HIS A 21 2.72 -1.84 -6.19
N TRP A 22 3.63 -2.24 -5.28
CA TRP A 22 4.77 -3.06 -5.65
C TRP A 22 4.33 -4.39 -6.28
N GLY A 23 4.79 -4.64 -7.50
CA GLY A 23 4.60 -5.91 -8.18
C GLY A 23 3.16 -6.19 -8.66
N LEU A 24 2.21 -5.30 -8.39
CA LEU A 24 0.83 -5.40 -8.84
C LEU A 24 0.68 -4.73 -10.21
N ARG A 25 -0.11 -5.34 -11.09
CA ARG A 25 -0.39 -4.85 -12.44
C ARG A 25 -1.87 -4.90 -12.71
N ARG A 26 -2.28 -4.06 -13.66
CA ARG A 26 -3.64 -3.95 -14.16
C ARG A 26 -3.58 -3.64 -15.65
N GLU A 27 -4.47 -4.20 -16.44
CA GLU A 27 -4.57 -3.82 -17.83
C GLU A 27 -5.18 -2.41 -17.98
N LEU A 28 -4.84 -1.72 -19.07
CA LEU A 28 -5.21 -0.31 -19.26
C LEU A 28 -6.74 -0.08 -19.30
N ASN A 29 -7.49 -1.10 -19.74
CA ASN A 29 -8.94 -1.03 -19.98
C ASN A 29 -9.77 -1.72 -18.90
N GLU A 30 -9.14 -2.28 -17.87
CA GLU A 30 -9.85 -2.95 -16.78
C GLU A 30 -10.43 -1.93 -15.80
N ARG A 31 -11.59 -2.28 -15.24
CA ARG A 31 -12.19 -1.51 -14.15
C ARG A 31 -11.29 -1.63 -12.92
N GLN A 32 -11.16 -0.53 -12.17
CA GLN A 32 -10.46 -0.53 -10.90
C GLN A 32 -11.07 -1.54 -9.91
N THR A 33 -10.22 -2.39 -9.34
CA THR A 33 -10.58 -3.39 -8.33
C THR A 33 -9.74 -3.24 -7.06
N GLU A 34 -10.13 -3.95 -6.02
CA GLU A 34 -9.40 -4.01 -4.75
C GLU A 34 -8.02 -4.67 -4.85
N MET A 35 -7.73 -5.37 -5.96
CA MET A 35 -6.50 -6.13 -6.19
C MET A 35 -5.30 -5.25 -6.57
N GLU A 36 -5.53 -3.98 -6.85
CA GLU A 36 -4.53 -3.05 -7.40
C GLU A 36 -3.65 -2.39 -6.34
N ALA A 37 -3.89 -2.72 -5.07
CA ALA A 37 -3.12 -2.17 -3.97
C ALA A 37 -2.98 -3.15 -2.81
N TRP A 38 -1.82 -3.09 -2.17
CA TRP A 38 -1.56 -3.75 -0.89
C TRP A 38 -2.25 -2.98 0.25
N ASN A 39 -3.12 -3.66 0.98
CA ASN A 39 -3.75 -3.15 2.20
C ASN A 39 -3.06 -3.71 3.46
N THR A 40 -3.47 -3.23 4.64
CA THR A 40 -3.10 -3.88 5.91
C THR A 40 -4.09 -3.57 7.02
N GLU A 41 -4.39 -4.57 7.85
CA GLU A 41 -5.19 -4.42 9.05
C GLU A 41 -4.35 -4.28 10.33
N ALA A 42 -3.03 -4.09 10.21
CA ALA A 42 -2.15 -3.83 11.34
C ALA A 42 -2.60 -2.59 12.12
N ARG A 43 -3.05 -2.79 13.36
CA ARG A 43 -3.70 -1.76 14.20
C ARG A 43 -2.89 -0.47 14.31
N TRP A 44 -1.58 -0.58 14.50
CA TRP A 44 -0.70 0.58 14.62
C TRP A 44 -0.65 1.38 13.32
N SER A 45 -0.45 0.72 12.18
CA SER A 45 -0.46 1.37 10.87
C SER A 45 -1.80 2.02 10.54
N ARG A 46 -2.93 1.36 10.87
CA ARG A 46 -4.27 1.92 10.68
C ARG A 46 -4.48 3.20 11.45
N TRP A 47 -4.15 3.18 12.75
CA TRP A 47 -4.36 4.34 13.62
C TRP A 47 -3.44 5.51 13.27
N SER A 48 -2.14 5.27 13.11
CA SER A 48 -1.17 6.35 12.90
C SER A 48 -1.20 6.94 11.50
N LEU A 49 -1.62 6.15 10.49
CA LEU A 49 -1.77 6.59 9.12
C LEU A 49 -3.21 6.95 8.77
N LEU A 50 -4.12 7.04 9.74
CA LEU A 50 -5.52 7.44 9.55
C LEU A 50 -6.23 6.63 8.45
N GLU A 51 -6.23 5.30 8.61
CA GLU A 51 -6.85 4.33 7.68
C GLU A 51 -6.31 4.40 6.23
N LEU A 52 -5.19 5.08 6.00
CA LEU A 52 -4.46 5.05 4.72
C LEU A 52 -4.17 3.62 4.26
N THR A 53 -4.14 2.66 5.17
CA THR A 53 -3.91 1.25 4.90
C THR A 53 -5.05 0.55 4.16
N ARG A 54 -6.25 1.16 4.09
CA ARG A 54 -7.43 0.68 3.34
C ARG A 54 -7.55 1.39 1.99
N HIS A 55 -6.44 1.42 1.26
CA HIS A 55 -6.30 2.20 0.05
C HIS A 55 -7.19 1.70 -1.08
N SER A 56 -7.34 0.39 -1.23
CA SER A 56 -8.25 -0.19 -2.21
C SER A 56 -9.67 0.36 -2.05
N ASP A 57 -10.19 0.40 -0.81
CA ASP A 57 -11.52 0.93 -0.55
C ASP A 57 -11.60 2.45 -0.76
N HIS A 58 -10.52 3.18 -0.46
CA HIS A 58 -10.45 4.61 -0.77
C HIS A 58 -10.58 4.85 -2.27
N HIS A 59 -9.90 4.07 -3.12
CA HIS A 59 -10.05 4.24 -4.56
C HIS A 59 -11.42 3.80 -5.08
N LEU A 60 -12.00 2.74 -4.51
CA LEU A 60 -13.34 2.30 -4.87
C LEU A 60 -14.44 3.27 -4.41
N ARG A 61 -14.20 4.02 -3.32
CA ARG A 61 -15.17 4.93 -2.69
C ARG A 61 -14.50 6.22 -2.20
N ALA A 62 -13.84 6.97 -3.08
CA ALA A 62 -12.97 8.09 -2.70
C ALA A 62 -13.66 9.23 -1.93
N SER A 63 -14.99 9.33 -2.03
CA SER A 63 -15.78 10.32 -1.29
C SER A 63 -16.07 9.96 0.17
N VAL A 64 -15.80 8.72 0.60
CA VAL A 64 -16.08 8.31 1.99
C VAL A 64 -14.96 8.79 2.91
N PRO A 65 -15.31 9.25 4.12
CA PRO A 65 -14.30 9.65 5.08
C PRO A 65 -13.49 8.45 5.59
N PHE A 66 -12.26 8.70 6.02
CA PHE A 66 -11.30 7.64 6.36
C PHE A 66 -11.82 6.62 7.39
N TRP A 67 -12.62 7.06 8.37
CA TRP A 67 -13.19 6.19 9.40
C TRP A 67 -14.30 5.24 8.91
N GLN A 68 -14.83 5.46 7.71
CA GLN A 68 -15.84 4.58 7.09
C GLN A 68 -15.24 3.64 6.04
N LEU A 69 -13.92 3.68 5.81
CA LEU A 69 -13.26 2.77 4.90
C LEU A 69 -13.42 1.33 5.39
N ARG A 70 -13.65 0.39 4.46
CA ARG A 70 -13.90 -1.01 4.77
C ARG A 70 -12.69 -1.88 4.40
N PRO A 71 -12.43 -2.97 5.13
CA PRO A 71 -11.46 -3.96 4.71
C PRO A 71 -12.00 -4.75 3.52
N HIS A 72 -11.10 -5.17 2.62
CA HIS A 72 -11.39 -6.07 1.50
C HIS A 72 -10.57 -7.35 1.69
N PRO A 73 -11.18 -8.47 2.13
CA PRO A 73 -10.45 -9.70 2.46
C PRO A 73 -9.71 -10.32 1.27
N GLU A 74 -10.20 -10.09 0.06
CA GLU A 74 -9.59 -10.61 -1.18
C GLU A 74 -8.39 -9.76 -1.64
N ALA A 75 -8.27 -8.52 -1.15
CA ALA A 75 -7.19 -7.63 -1.54
C ALA A 75 -5.83 -8.13 -1.03
N PRO A 76 -4.74 -7.89 -1.78
CA PRO A 76 -3.39 -8.18 -1.31
C PRO A 76 -3.12 -7.51 0.04
N GLU A 77 -2.52 -8.24 1.00
CA GLU A 77 -2.21 -7.69 2.32
C GLU A 77 -0.69 -7.68 2.58
N LEU A 78 -0.19 -6.54 3.10
CA LEU A 78 1.18 -6.44 3.58
C LEU A 78 1.44 -7.41 4.73
N PRO A 79 2.59 -8.09 4.76
CA PRO A 79 2.85 -9.15 5.73
C PRO A 79 2.91 -8.70 7.19
N ALA A 80 3.20 -7.42 7.48
CA ALA A 80 3.37 -6.92 8.85
C ALA A 80 3.03 -5.42 9.00
N GLY A 81 2.28 -4.85 8.06
CA GLY A 81 1.95 -3.42 8.02
C GLY A 81 3.11 -2.50 7.61
N TYR A 82 2.83 -1.20 7.50
CA TYR A 82 3.74 -0.22 6.89
C TYR A 82 5.07 -0.07 7.61
N TYR A 83 5.08 -0.03 8.95
CA TYR A 83 6.30 0.21 9.72
C TYR A 83 7.26 -0.97 9.68
N ALA A 84 6.75 -2.19 9.75
CA ALA A 84 7.59 -3.39 9.65
C ALA A 84 8.08 -3.62 8.22
N CYS A 85 7.24 -3.31 7.22
CA CYS A 85 7.65 -3.32 5.83
C CYS A 85 8.63 -2.19 5.48
N TRP A 86 8.77 -1.17 6.34
CA TRP A 86 9.56 0.02 6.04
C TRP A 86 11.02 -0.32 5.63
N TRP A 87 11.70 -1.04 6.51
CA TRP A 87 13.11 -1.37 6.35
C TRP A 87 13.42 -2.36 5.22
N PRO A 88 12.75 -3.54 5.12
CA PRO A 88 13.09 -4.50 4.08
C PRO A 88 12.78 -4.02 2.67
N CYS A 89 11.78 -3.15 2.51
CA CYS A 89 11.43 -2.55 1.21
C CYS A 89 12.54 -1.65 0.64
N LEU A 90 13.40 -1.07 1.47
CA LEU A 90 14.57 -0.29 1.01
C LEU A 90 15.67 -1.18 0.41
N VAL A 91 15.59 -2.49 0.62
CA VAL A 91 16.57 -3.47 0.11
C VAL A 91 15.86 -4.42 -0.86
N PRO A 92 15.84 -4.12 -2.18
CA PRO A 92 15.07 -4.86 -3.18
C PRO A 92 15.21 -6.40 -3.13
N PRO A 93 16.39 -7.01 -2.95
CA PRO A 93 16.48 -8.47 -2.88
C PRO A 93 15.79 -9.06 -1.65
N ILE A 94 15.80 -8.36 -0.50
CA ILE A 94 15.09 -8.78 0.71
C ILE A 94 13.59 -8.66 0.49
N TRP A 95 13.14 -7.50 0.00
CA TRP A 95 11.74 -7.24 -0.29
C TRP A 95 11.15 -8.26 -1.25
N LYS A 96 11.82 -8.51 -2.38
CA LYS A 96 11.38 -9.46 -3.41
C LYS A 96 11.29 -10.89 -2.86
N ARG A 97 12.23 -11.30 -2.00
CA ARG A 97 12.22 -12.64 -1.40
C ARG A 97 11.08 -12.83 -0.39
N TRP A 98 10.70 -11.77 0.33
CA TRP A 98 9.68 -11.83 1.36
C TRP A 98 8.26 -11.60 0.82
N VAL A 99 8.06 -10.50 0.09
CA VAL A 99 6.73 -10.07 -0.40
C VAL A 99 6.44 -10.63 -1.79
N GLY A 100 7.46 -10.89 -2.62
CA GLY A 100 7.25 -11.43 -3.98
C GLY A 100 6.51 -12.75 -4.03
N LYS A 101 6.62 -13.58 -2.99
CA LYS A 101 5.87 -14.85 -2.88
C LYS A 101 4.37 -14.67 -2.60
N ARG A 102 3.96 -13.46 -2.22
CA ARG A 102 2.58 -13.12 -1.83
C ARG A 102 1.82 -12.40 -2.94
N ILE A 103 2.48 -12.07 -4.06
CA ILE A 103 1.82 -11.41 -5.19
C ILE A 103 0.72 -12.35 -5.71
N PRO A 104 -0.55 -11.90 -5.78
CA PRO A 104 -1.63 -12.71 -6.33
C PRO A 104 -1.33 -13.07 -7.79
N ARG A 105 -1.62 -14.32 -8.18
CA ARG A 105 -1.40 -14.79 -9.57
C ARG A 105 -2.22 -14.01 -10.60
N ASN A 106 -3.34 -13.45 -10.19
CA ASN A 106 -4.26 -12.69 -11.04
C ASN A 106 -3.89 -11.19 -11.11
N ALA A 107 -2.81 -10.77 -10.46
CA ALA A 107 -2.34 -9.38 -10.41
C ALA A 107 -1.04 -9.17 -11.22
N VAL A 108 -0.65 -10.15 -12.06
CA VAL A 108 0.61 -10.17 -12.83
C VAL A 108 0.33 -10.16 -14.33
#